data_AF-A0A1Q2MF68-F1
#
_entry.id   AF-A0A1Q2MF68-F1
#
_cell.length_a   1.000
_cell.length_b   1.000
_cell.length_c   1.000
_cell.angle_alpha   90.00
_cell.angle_beta   90.00
_cell.angle_gamma   90.00
#
_symmetry.space_group_name_H-M   'P 1'
#
loop_
_entity.id
_entity.type
_entity.pdbx_description
1 polymer ?
#
loop_
_entity_poly.entity_id
_entity_poly.type
_entity_poly.pdbx_seq_one_letter_code
_entity_poly.pdbx_strand_id
1 'polypeptide(L)'
;MNPKERVLAILNREPVDRIPVDIWYTTEVLESLYAHFGADNEPDLYQKMGIDKIHWFGAEYPETGGRTLWGTTSRRAYAGSSEYIEIDKPGLTGFETVESLEDYPYWPDPEKFKYDNMVERVKLFSQDYVTNGPWVSFYEIYCQMRGLEQAMMDLALMPDYVNAVLDRIEHIQTEMLKKYLDRAADYTDMVFVSDDMGSQNGLLMSLSMWDNFIKPRMERFCKLIHSYGARVFYHSDGACEQLIERLIETGIDVLNPIQHVCPGMEMAGLKEKYGDRIIFHGGVDTQDALPFGDRAKVRAETLDCLNTLGGGKKGFICCSCHNIQAGTPVDNIIEMIETVKQS
;
A
#
# COMPACT_ATOMS: atom_id res chain seq x y z
N MET A 1 -18.21 14.92 -11.48
CA MET A 1 -16.83 15.10 -10.98
C MET A 1 -15.89 14.30 -11.86
N ASN A 2 -14.67 14.76 -12.09
CA ASN A 2 -13.63 13.94 -12.74
C ASN A 2 -13.05 12.92 -11.72
N PRO A 3 -12.25 11.93 -12.17
CA PRO A 3 -11.63 10.93 -11.29
C PRO A 3 -10.90 11.53 -10.08
N LYS A 4 -9.95 12.45 -10.31
CA LYS A 4 -9.18 13.10 -9.25
C LYS A 4 -10.06 13.84 -8.24
N GLU A 5 -10.98 14.66 -8.71
CA GLU A 5 -11.92 15.43 -7.88
C GLU A 5 -12.72 14.51 -6.94
N ARG A 6 -13.16 13.35 -7.43
CA ARG A 6 -13.97 12.41 -6.66
C ARG A 6 -13.17 11.76 -5.52
N VAL A 7 -11.94 11.34 -5.79
CA VAL A 7 -11.05 10.78 -4.76
C VAL A 7 -10.69 11.86 -3.74
N LEU A 8 -10.28 13.05 -4.20
CA LEU A 8 -9.95 14.16 -3.30
C LEU A 8 -11.13 14.56 -2.41
N ALA A 9 -12.35 14.59 -2.95
CA ALA A 9 -13.55 14.85 -2.17
C ALA A 9 -13.75 13.81 -1.06
N ILE A 10 -13.57 12.51 -1.33
CA ILE A 10 -13.61 11.49 -0.26
C ILE A 10 -12.52 11.75 0.80
N LEU A 11 -11.30 12.04 0.37
CA LEU A 11 -10.18 12.34 1.27
C LEU A 11 -10.42 13.61 2.11
N ASN A 12 -11.21 14.56 1.61
CA ASN A 12 -11.66 15.76 2.32
C ASN A 12 -12.97 15.56 3.10
N ARG A 13 -13.61 14.38 2.99
CA ARG A 13 -14.96 14.10 3.50
C ARG A 13 -16.04 15.05 2.94
N GLU A 14 -15.87 15.46 1.70
CA GLU A 14 -16.82 16.26 0.92
C GLU A 14 -17.81 15.37 0.15
N PRO A 15 -18.98 15.90 -0.24
CA PRO A 15 -19.95 15.17 -1.05
C PRO A 15 -19.38 14.73 -2.40
N VAL A 16 -19.74 13.52 -2.83
CA VAL A 16 -19.38 12.96 -4.15
C VAL A 16 -20.62 12.60 -4.97
N ASP A 17 -20.49 12.59 -6.30
CA ASP A 17 -21.52 12.12 -7.21
C ASP A 17 -21.75 10.60 -7.11
N ARG A 18 -20.67 9.84 -6.87
CA ARG A 18 -20.65 8.41 -6.51
C ARG A 18 -19.40 8.07 -5.71
N ILE A 19 -19.38 6.91 -5.05
CA ILE A 19 -18.16 6.40 -4.43
C ILE A 19 -17.07 6.19 -5.51
N PRO A 20 -15.81 6.59 -5.28
CA PRO A 20 -14.72 6.29 -6.20
C PRO A 20 -14.40 4.80 -6.25
N VAL A 21 -13.95 4.33 -7.42
CA VAL A 21 -13.48 2.96 -7.63
C VAL A 21 -12.02 2.94 -8.07
N ASP A 22 -11.16 2.28 -7.30
CA ASP A 22 -9.80 1.90 -7.67
C ASP A 22 -9.73 0.38 -7.91
N ILE A 23 -8.65 -0.09 -8.52
CA ILE A 23 -8.30 -1.51 -8.62
C ILE A 23 -6.79 -1.70 -8.52
N TRP A 24 -6.36 -2.77 -7.87
CA TRP A 24 -4.98 -3.21 -7.82
C TRP A 24 -4.86 -4.53 -8.58
N TYR A 25 -3.78 -4.75 -9.32
CA TYR A 25 -3.68 -5.89 -10.23
C TYR A 25 -2.22 -6.30 -10.46
N THR A 26 -2.01 -7.58 -10.75
CA THR A 26 -0.73 -8.07 -11.25
C THR A 26 -0.58 -7.77 -12.75
N THR A 27 0.64 -7.94 -13.26
CA THR A 27 0.97 -7.72 -14.68
C THR A 27 0.10 -8.57 -15.62
N GLU A 28 -0.16 -9.82 -15.28
CA GLU A 28 -0.95 -10.75 -16.10
C GLU A 28 -2.42 -10.30 -16.20
N VAL A 29 -2.94 -9.68 -15.13
CA VAL A 29 -4.29 -9.12 -15.12
C VAL A 29 -4.32 -7.82 -15.94
N LEU A 30 -3.30 -6.98 -15.84
CA LEU A 30 -3.16 -5.78 -16.68
C LEU A 30 -3.19 -6.14 -18.18
N GLU A 31 -2.44 -7.17 -18.59
CA GLU A 31 -2.44 -7.66 -19.98
C GLU A 31 -3.82 -8.14 -20.43
N SER A 32 -4.54 -8.85 -19.56
CA SER A 32 -5.90 -9.29 -19.83
C SER A 32 -6.88 -8.12 -19.98
N LEU A 33 -6.72 -7.07 -19.17
CA LEU A 33 -7.51 -5.85 -19.26
C LEU A 33 -7.20 -5.05 -20.54
N TYR A 34 -5.93 -4.93 -20.93
CA TYR A 34 -5.55 -4.33 -22.22
C TYR A 34 -6.19 -5.06 -23.40
N ALA A 35 -6.13 -6.40 -23.41
CA ALA A 35 -6.74 -7.20 -24.46
C ALA A 35 -8.27 -7.01 -24.52
N HIS A 36 -8.93 -6.93 -23.37
CA HIS A 36 -10.39 -6.75 -23.30
C HIS A 36 -10.83 -5.36 -23.77
N PHE A 37 -10.18 -4.29 -23.27
CA PHE A 37 -10.57 -2.91 -23.57
C PHE A 37 -9.92 -2.36 -24.85
N GLY A 38 -8.98 -3.10 -25.45
CA GLY A 38 -8.19 -2.65 -26.59
C GLY A 38 -7.43 -1.38 -26.27
N ALA A 39 -6.75 -1.35 -25.11
CA ALA A 39 -6.03 -0.17 -24.62
C ALA A 39 -4.52 -0.31 -24.79
N ASP A 40 -3.85 0.80 -25.11
CA ASP A 40 -2.42 0.82 -25.48
C ASP A 40 -1.50 1.10 -24.29
N ASN A 41 -2.04 1.72 -23.23
CA ASN A 41 -1.32 2.11 -22.02
C ASN A 41 -2.30 2.30 -20.85
N GLU A 42 -1.77 2.46 -19.65
CA GLU A 42 -2.55 2.57 -18.41
C GLU A 42 -3.52 3.77 -18.40
N PRO A 43 -3.12 5.01 -18.76
CA PRO A 43 -4.06 6.13 -18.85
C PRO A 43 -5.27 5.87 -19.76
N ASP A 44 -5.06 5.31 -20.95
CA ASP A 44 -6.13 4.95 -21.88
C ASP A 44 -7.02 3.83 -21.30
N LEU A 45 -6.42 2.82 -20.66
CA LEU A 45 -7.16 1.77 -19.97
C LEU A 45 -8.05 2.32 -18.87
N TYR A 46 -7.52 3.17 -17.98
CA TYR A 46 -8.27 3.75 -16.87
C TYR A 46 -9.45 4.59 -17.36
N GLN A 47 -9.25 5.35 -18.44
CA GLN A 47 -10.31 6.12 -19.08
C GLN A 47 -11.40 5.20 -19.65
N LYS A 48 -11.02 4.13 -20.35
CA LYS A 48 -11.96 3.15 -20.94
C LYS A 48 -12.75 2.39 -19.88
N MET A 49 -12.13 2.05 -18.76
CA MET A 49 -12.79 1.42 -17.61
C MET A 49 -13.68 2.43 -16.85
N GLY A 50 -13.31 3.71 -16.89
CA GLY A 50 -13.98 4.78 -16.16
C GLY A 50 -13.76 4.69 -14.66
N ILE A 51 -12.54 4.31 -14.25
CA ILE A 51 -12.15 4.17 -12.84
C ILE A 51 -11.52 5.44 -12.27
N ASP A 52 -11.48 5.53 -10.95
CA ASP A 52 -10.98 6.65 -10.16
C ASP A 52 -9.57 6.37 -9.64
N LYS A 53 -8.71 5.87 -10.54
CA LYS A 53 -7.42 5.29 -10.21
C LYS A 53 -6.60 6.19 -9.27
N ILE A 54 -6.09 5.59 -8.20
CA ILE A 54 -4.99 6.14 -7.41
C ILE A 54 -3.70 5.58 -7.99
N HIS A 55 -2.90 6.41 -8.63
CA HIS A 55 -1.69 5.95 -9.30
C HIS A 55 -0.49 6.00 -8.34
N TRP A 56 0.14 4.84 -8.11
CA TRP A 56 1.30 4.72 -7.24
C TRP A 56 2.60 4.89 -8.02
N PHE A 57 3.50 5.71 -7.48
CA PHE A 57 4.84 5.95 -8.01
C PHE A 57 5.90 5.39 -7.06
N GLY A 58 6.52 4.29 -7.45
CA GLY A 58 7.67 3.74 -6.72
C GLY A 58 8.90 4.65 -6.80
N ALA A 59 9.78 4.53 -5.80
CA ALA A 59 11.07 5.21 -5.83
C ALA A 59 11.93 4.67 -6.98
N GLU A 60 12.51 5.54 -7.81
CA GLU A 60 13.43 5.13 -8.87
C GLU A 60 14.88 5.20 -8.39
N TYR A 61 15.57 4.06 -8.44
CA TYR A 61 16.99 3.93 -8.04
C TYR A 61 17.80 3.26 -9.17
N PRO A 62 19.11 3.53 -9.31
CA PRO A 62 19.97 2.82 -10.26
C PRO A 62 19.99 1.30 -10.04
N GLU A 63 20.33 0.55 -11.08
CA GLU A 63 20.42 -0.91 -10.97
C GLU A 63 21.41 -1.33 -9.87
N THR A 64 20.99 -2.29 -9.07
CA THR A 64 21.66 -2.77 -7.85
C THR A 64 22.43 -4.07 -8.05
N GLY A 65 22.55 -4.54 -9.30
CA GLY A 65 23.27 -5.77 -9.66
C GLY A 65 22.57 -7.05 -9.19
N GLY A 66 21.24 -7.12 -9.34
CA GLY A 66 20.45 -8.30 -8.96
C GLY A 66 20.04 -8.38 -7.48
N ARG A 67 20.20 -7.29 -6.73
CA ARG A 67 19.74 -7.15 -5.33
C ARG A 67 18.51 -6.26 -5.25
N THR A 68 17.77 -6.31 -4.16
CA THR A 68 16.85 -5.23 -3.80
C THR A 68 17.63 -3.96 -3.48
N LEU A 69 16.93 -2.85 -3.34
CA LEU A 69 17.49 -1.56 -2.88
C LEU A 69 18.32 -1.71 -1.59
N TRP A 70 17.87 -2.58 -0.69
CA TRP A 70 18.45 -2.83 0.63
C TRP A 70 19.38 -4.05 0.68
N GLY A 71 19.93 -4.46 -0.47
CA GLY A 71 21.01 -5.45 -0.55
C GLY A 71 20.61 -6.92 -0.46
N THR A 72 19.32 -7.24 -0.30
CA THR A 72 18.80 -8.63 -0.30
C THR A 72 18.80 -9.19 -1.72
N THR A 73 19.20 -10.45 -1.92
CA THR A 73 19.00 -11.12 -3.22
C THR A 73 17.67 -11.85 -3.23
N SER A 74 17.05 -11.88 -4.40
CA SER A 74 15.78 -12.56 -4.61
C SER A 74 15.84 -13.48 -5.82
N ARG A 75 15.07 -14.56 -5.79
CA ARG A 75 14.87 -15.46 -6.92
C ARG A 75 13.42 -15.45 -7.36
N ARG A 76 13.20 -15.60 -8.66
CA ARG A 76 11.86 -15.81 -9.21
C ARG A 76 11.40 -17.23 -8.85
N ALA A 77 10.21 -17.33 -8.29
CA ALA A 77 9.50 -18.56 -8.03
C ALA A 77 8.25 -18.59 -8.91
N TYR A 78 7.90 -19.77 -9.41
CA TYR A 78 6.75 -19.97 -10.30
C TYR A 78 5.74 -20.89 -9.63
N ALA A 79 4.50 -20.46 -9.52
CA ALA A 79 3.39 -21.29 -9.08
C ALA A 79 2.27 -21.25 -10.14
N GLY A 80 2.28 -22.23 -11.04
CA GLY A 80 1.37 -22.24 -12.19
C GLY A 80 1.69 -21.10 -13.15
N SER A 81 0.68 -20.26 -13.45
CA SER A 81 0.80 -19.08 -14.29
C SER A 81 1.26 -17.81 -13.55
N SER A 82 1.50 -17.89 -12.24
CA SER A 82 1.90 -16.75 -11.42
C SER A 82 3.40 -16.74 -11.16
N GLU A 83 4.00 -15.56 -11.28
CA GLU A 83 5.40 -15.30 -10.92
C GLU A 83 5.49 -14.58 -9.57
N TYR A 84 6.33 -15.08 -8.66
CA TYR A 84 6.59 -14.49 -7.34
C TYR A 84 8.07 -14.22 -7.15
N ILE A 85 8.39 -13.25 -6.30
CA ILE A 85 9.76 -12.94 -5.89
C ILE A 85 9.95 -13.49 -4.48
N GLU A 86 10.84 -14.46 -4.32
CA GLU A 86 11.23 -15.01 -3.02
C GLU A 86 12.60 -14.48 -2.60
N ILE A 87 12.78 -14.24 -1.31
CA ILE A 87 14.10 -13.91 -0.74
C ILE A 87 15.00 -15.14 -0.89
N ASP A 88 16.14 -14.94 -1.54
CA ASP A 88 17.18 -15.96 -1.69
C ASP A 88 18.22 -15.83 -0.55
N LYS A 89 18.81 -14.64 -0.40
CA LYS A 89 19.74 -14.34 0.70
C LYS A 89 19.42 -12.98 1.33
N PRO A 90 19.10 -12.93 2.64
CA PRO A 90 18.92 -11.68 3.36
C PRO A 90 20.17 -10.81 3.32
N GLY A 91 19.98 -9.51 3.09
CA GLY A 91 21.06 -8.53 2.95
C GLY A 91 22.02 -8.48 4.15
N LEU A 92 21.50 -8.58 5.37
CA LEU A 92 22.28 -8.47 6.63
C LEU A 92 22.99 -9.77 7.04
N THR A 93 22.99 -10.80 6.20
CA THR A 93 23.72 -12.05 6.49
C THR A 93 25.20 -11.76 6.76
N GLY A 94 25.66 -12.05 7.98
CA GLY A 94 27.06 -11.81 8.40
C GLY A 94 27.30 -10.46 9.08
N PHE A 95 26.26 -9.65 9.28
CA PHE A 95 26.29 -8.38 9.99
C PHE A 95 25.45 -8.48 11.26
N GLU A 96 25.91 -9.29 12.23
CA GLU A 96 25.12 -9.76 13.37
C GLU A 96 25.17 -8.84 14.62
N THR A 97 25.92 -7.74 14.57
CA THR A 97 26.03 -6.78 15.69
C THR A 97 25.81 -5.35 15.23
N VAL A 98 25.50 -4.44 16.16
CA VAL A 98 25.30 -3.01 15.85
C VAL A 98 26.55 -2.42 15.20
N GLU A 99 27.74 -2.76 15.70
CA GLU A 99 29.02 -2.30 15.18
C GLU A 99 29.25 -2.77 13.74
N SER A 100 28.86 -4.02 13.43
CA SER A 100 29.04 -4.55 12.07
C SER A 100 28.23 -3.79 11.01
N LEU A 101 27.13 -3.10 11.39
CA LEU A 101 26.30 -2.33 10.47
C LEU A 101 27.04 -1.13 9.83
N GLU A 102 28.13 -0.66 10.44
CA GLU A 102 28.99 0.40 9.88
C GLU A 102 29.66 -0.03 8.57
N ASP A 103 30.00 -1.32 8.47
CA ASP A 103 30.65 -1.92 7.32
C ASP A 103 29.66 -2.43 6.26
N TYR A 104 28.35 -2.26 6.49
CA TYR A 104 27.32 -2.75 5.56
C TYR A 104 27.34 -1.95 4.24
N PRO A 105 27.66 -2.58 3.09
CA PRO A 105 27.99 -1.85 1.87
C PRO A 105 26.78 -1.45 1.02
N TYR A 106 25.58 -1.89 1.38
CA TYR A 106 24.37 -1.77 0.55
C TYR A 106 23.33 -0.82 1.13
N TRP A 107 23.69 0.03 2.09
CA TRP A 107 22.82 1.14 2.48
C TRP A 107 22.52 2.01 1.26
N PRO A 108 21.24 2.25 0.93
CA PRO A 108 20.90 3.15 -0.17
C PRO A 108 21.45 4.55 0.07
N ASP A 109 21.93 5.17 -1.00
CA ASP A 109 22.39 6.55 -0.97
C ASP A 109 21.24 7.45 -1.45
N PRO A 110 20.64 8.30 -0.57
CA PRO A 110 19.56 9.19 -0.96
C PRO A 110 19.90 10.10 -2.14
N GLU A 111 21.17 10.38 -2.44
CA GLU A 111 21.55 11.21 -3.59
C GLU A 111 21.44 10.50 -4.94
N LYS A 112 21.36 9.16 -4.96
CA LYS A 112 21.35 8.37 -6.20
C LYS A 112 19.96 8.14 -6.78
N PHE A 113 18.90 8.43 -6.03
CA PHE A 113 17.53 8.32 -6.51
C PHE A 113 17.29 9.28 -7.68
N LYS A 114 16.51 8.83 -8.67
CA LYS A 114 16.21 9.57 -9.90
C LYS A 114 15.03 10.54 -9.69
N TYR A 115 15.22 11.55 -8.84
CA TYR A 115 14.14 12.49 -8.46
C TYR A 115 13.47 13.17 -9.64
N ASP A 116 14.24 13.63 -10.62
CA ASP A 116 13.70 14.35 -11.77
C ASP A 116 12.77 13.45 -12.61
N ASN A 117 13.15 12.19 -12.83
CA ASN A 117 12.29 11.20 -13.49
C ASN A 117 10.99 10.96 -12.71
N MET A 118 11.09 10.79 -11.39
CA MET A 118 9.91 10.59 -10.54
C MET A 118 8.96 11.79 -10.61
N VAL A 119 9.51 13.02 -10.59
CA VAL A 119 8.75 14.28 -10.68
C VAL A 119 8.03 14.41 -12.03
N GLU A 120 8.72 14.10 -13.14
CA GLU A 120 8.12 14.15 -14.48
C GLU A 120 6.93 13.18 -14.60
N ARG A 121 7.08 11.97 -14.07
CA ARG A 121 6.03 10.94 -14.10
C ARG A 121 4.82 11.33 -13.25
N VAL A 122 5.05 11.73 -11.98
CA VAL A 122 3.94 12.10 -11.10
C VAL A 122 3.17 13.32 -11.63
N LYS A 123 3.89 14.30 -12.20
CA LYS A 123 3.28 15.50 -12.81
C LYS A 123 2.34 15.15 -13.95
N LEU A 124 2.67 14.15 -14.78
CA LEU A 124 1.82 13.73 -15.89
C LEU A 124 0.47 13.20 -15.39
N PHE A 125 0.48 12.24 -14.47
CA PHE A 125 -0.75 11.61 -13.97
C PHE A 125 -1.55 12.49 -13.02
N SER A 126 -0.89 13.39 -12.30
CA SER A 126 -1.54 14.30 -11.34
C SER A 126 -2.58 15.23 -11.98
N GLN A 127 -2.62 15.34 -13.31
CA GLN A 127 -3.60 16.14 -14.03
C GLN A 127 -5.00 15.51 -13.99
N ASP A 128 -5.08 14.18 -14.04
CA ASP A 128 -6.32 13.43 -14.19
C ASP A 128 -6.65 12.54 -12.99
N TYR A 129 -5.63 12.14 -12.22
CA TYR A 129 -5.73 11.15 -11.15
C TYR A 129 -5.07 11.62 -9.84
N VAL A 130 -5.51 11.03 -8.74
CA VAL A 130 -4.81 11.16 -7.45
C VAL A 130 -3.53 10.34 -7.50
N THR A 131 -2.44 10.90 -6.98
CA THR A 131 -1.13 10.27 -6.99
C THR A 131 -0.72 9.82 -5.58
N ASN A 132 -0.04 8.68 -5.52
CA ASN A 132 0.53 8.14 -4.30
C ASN A 132 2.05 8.01 -4.49
N GLY A 133 2.82 8.66 -3.63
CA GLY A 133 4.26 8.79 -3.74
C GLY A 133 5.03 7.49 -3.42
N PRO A 134 6.37 7.59 -3.34
CA PRO A 134 7.26 6.46 -3.06
C PRO A 134 6.83 5.62 -1.87
N TRP A 135 6.99 4.31 -1.99
CA TRP A 135 6.79 3.38 -0.88
C TRP A 135 7.81 3.63 0.23
N VAL A 136 7.30 3.67 1.45
CA VAL A 136 8.06 3.71 2.69
C VAL A 136 7.63 2.55 3.59
N SER A 137 8.59 1.92 4.28
CA SER A 137 8.34 0.84 5.24
C SER A 137 9.40 0.84 6.34
N PHE A 138 9.11 0.24 7.50
CA PHE A 138 10.13 -0.01 8.52
C PHE A 138 10.38 -1.51 8.67
N TYR A 139 9.36 -2.23 9.10
CA TYR A 139 9.47 -3.62 9.50
C TYR A 139 9.49 -4.56 8.30
N GLU A 140 8.80 -4.24 7.20
CA GLU A 140 8.86 -5.01 5.97
C GLU A 140 10.26 -4.96 5.35
N ILE A 141 10.88 -3.78 5.27
CA ILE A 141 12.28 -3.64 4.84
C ILE A 141 13.21 -4.40 5.79
N TYR A 142 13.00 -4.30 7.11
CA TYR A 142 13.78 -5.06 8.08
C TYR A 142 13.66 -6.58 7.85
N CYS A 143 12.44 -7.09 7.65
CA CYS A 143 12.18 -8.48 7.29
C CYS A 143 12.87 -8.89 5.99
N GLN A 144 12.88 -8.03 4.97
CA GLN A 144 13.60 -8.28 3.72
C GLN A 144 15.11 -8.38 3.96
N MET A 145 15.67 -7.50 4.78
CA MET A 145 17.11 -7.44 5.07
C MET A 145 17.57 -8.58 5.97
N ARG A 146 16.72 -9.06 6.88
CA ARG A 146 17.06 -10.03 7.94
C ARG A 146 16.54 -11.45 7.70
N GLY A 147 15.49 -11.59 6.91
CA GLY A 147 14.66 -12.78 6.80
C GLY A 147 13.56 -12.79 7.87
N LEU A 148 12.33 -13.17 7.50
CA LEU A 148 11.15 -13.03 8.36
C LEU A 148 11.28 -13.71 9.72
N GLU A 149 11.72 -14.98 9.75
CA GLU A 149 11.86 -15.74 11.00
C GLU A 149 12.86 -15.07 11.95
N GLN A 150 14.03 -14.71 11.45
CA GLN A 150 15.06 -14.04 12.25
C GLN A 150 14.62 -12.65 12.68
N ALA A 151 13.96 -11.88 11.80
CA ALA A 151 13.42 -10.57 12.13
C ALA A 151 12.43 -10.64 13.31
N MET A 152 11.53 -11.64 13.31
CA MET A 152 10.59 -11.85 14.40
C MET A 152 11.29 -12.23 15.72
N MET A 153 12.34 -13.06 15.65
CA MET A 153 13.14 -13.40 16.82
C MET A 153 13.90 -12.19 17.38
N ASP A 154 14.47 -11.36 16.51
CA ASP A 154 15.27 -10.20 16.88
C ASP A 154 14.46 -9.16 17.68
N LEU A 155 13.16 -9.02 17.41
CA LEU A 155 12.27 -8.16 18.20
C LEU A 155 12.31 -8.46 19.70
N ALA A 156 12.47 -9.75 20.06
CA ALA A 156 12.51 -10.21 21.45
C ALA A 156 13.95 -10.36 21.98
N LEU A 157 14.88 -10.78 21.13
CA LEU A 157 16.22 -11.19 21.55
C LEU A 157 17.29 -10.12 21.34
N MET A 158 17.08 -9.20 20.39
CA MET A 158 18.07 -8.22 19.95
C MET A 158 17.46 -6.81 19.74
N PRO A 159 16.75 -6.24 20.72
CA PRO A 159 16.04 -4.96 20.56
C PRO A 159 16.96 -3.78 20.16
N ASP A 160 18.20 -3.75 20.65
CA ASP A 160 19.16 -2.70 20.30
C ASP A 160 19.60 -2.79 18.84
N TYR A 161 19.78 -4.01 18.33
CA TYR A 161 20.10 -4.25 16.92
C TYR A 161 18.93 -3.89 16.01
N VAL A 162 17.70 -4.29 16.37
CA VAL A 162 16.48 -3.88 15.66
C VAL A 162 16.41 -2.35 15.57
N ASN A 163 16.58 -1.66 16.68
CA ASN A 163 16.54 -0.19 16.69
C ASN A 163 17.63 0.43 15.82
N ALA A 164 18.87 -0.07 15.89
CA ALA A 164 19.96 0.45 15.06
C ALA A 164 19.69 0.30 13.55
N VAL A 165 19.11 -0.83 13.12
CA VAL A 165 18.74 -1.05 11.72
C VAL A 165 17.55 -0.18 11.32
N LEU A 166 16.50 -0.13 12.14
CA LEU A 166 15.32 0.70 11.87
C LEU A 166 15.65 2.19 11.85
N ASP A 167 16.55 2.68 12.71
CA ASP A 167 17.03 4.07 12.69
C ASP A 167 17.71 4.40 11.35
N ARG A 168 18.50 3.46 10.81
CA ARG A 168 19.17 3.64 9.52
C ARG A 168 18.17 3.63 8.36
N ILE A 169 17.21 2.69 8.37
CA ILE A 169 16.12 2.60 7.39
C ILE A 169 15.29 3.89 7.39
N GLU A 170 14.90 4.37 8.58
CA GLU A 170 14.16 5.63 8.74
C GLU A 170 14.95 6.81 8.22
N HIS A 171 16.23 6.94 8.58
CA HIS A 171 17.05 8.08 8.15
C HIS A 171 17.14 8.16 6.62
N ILE A 172 17.45 7.05 5.95
CA ILE A 172 17.60 6.99 4.50
C ILE A 172 16.28 7.33 3.80
N GLN A 173 15.16 6.76 4.26
CA GLN A 173 13.85 7.04 3.67
C GLN A 173 13.36 8.46 3.97
N THR A 174 13.68 9.02 5.14
CA THR A 174 13.38 10.43 5.48
C THR A 174 14.06 11.37 4.50
N GLU A 175 15.35 11.17 4.24
CA GLU A 175 16.11 12.01 3.31
C GLU A 175 15.66 11.82 1.87
N MET A 176 15.34 10.58 1.45
CA MET A 176 14.74 10.31 0.14
C MET A 176 13.40 11.03 -0.02
N LEU A 177 12.53 10.91 0.98
CA LEU A 177 11.18 11.48 0.92
C LEU A 177 11.20 13.00 0.93
N LYS A 178 12.05 13.65 1.73
CA LYS A 178 12.25 15.11 1.68
C LYS A 178 12.69 15.56 0.30
N LYS A 179 13.73 14.92 -0.27
CA LYS A 179 14.23 15.28 -1.60
C LYS A 179 13.17 15.12 -2.67
N TYR A 180 12.35 14.07 -2.60
CA TYR A 180 11.22 13.89 -3.49
C TYR A 180 10.16 14.98 -3.30
N LEU A 181 9.65 15.16 -2.08
CA LEU A 181 8.55 16.09 -1.80
C LEU A 181 8.94 17.56 -2.00
N ASP A 182 10.19 17.95 -1.74
CA ASP A 182 10.72 19.29 -2.08
C ASP A 182 10.55 19.65 -3.57
N ARG A 183 10.44 18.64 -4.44
CA ARG A 183 10.30 18.79 -5.90
C ARG A 183 8.89 18.45 -6.39
N ALA A 184 8.18 17.57 -5.69
CA ALA A 184 6.97 16.92 -6.18
C ALA A 184 5.71 17.19 -5.36
N ALA A 185 5.77 17.93 -4.25
CA ALA A 185 4.64 18.12 -3.33
C ALA A 185 3.36 18.60 -4.03
N ASP A 186 3.45 19.58 -4.95
CA ASP A 186 2.30 20.10 -5.71
C ASP A 186 1.61 19.05 -6.60
N TYR A 187 2.27 17.92 -6.86
CA TYR A 187 1.77 16.84 -7.72
C TYR A 187 1.52 15.55 -6.94
N THR A 188 1.81 15.52 -5.63
CA THR A 188 1.76 14.33 -4.78
C THR A 188 0.63 14.49 -3.76
N ASP A 189 -0.46 13.74 -3.94
CA ASP A 189 -1.61 13.84 -3.05
C ASP A 189 -1.43 13.00 -1.77
N MET A 190 -0.74 11.86 -1.86
CA MET A 190 -0.51 10.92 -0.76
C MET A 190 0.89 10.28 -0.82
N VAL A 191 1.32 9.66 0.27
CA VAL A 191 2.53 8.82 0.34
C VAL A 191 2.15 7.44 0.85
N PHE A 192 2.67 6.40 0.17
CA PHE A 192 2.38 5.01 0.48
C PHE A 192 3.31 4.51 1.59
N VAL A 193 2.73 4.21 2.74
CA VAL A 193 3.45 3.60 3.86
C VAL A 193 2.92 2.18 4.03
N SER A 194 3.77 1.16 3.92
CA SER A 194 3.37 -0.23 4.14
C SER A 194 4.20 -0.86 5.24
N ASP A 195 3.52 -1.52 6.16
CA ASP A 195 4.09 -2.56 6.98
C ASP A 195 2.95 -3.52 7.31
N ASP A 196 3.00 -4.73 6.74
CA ASP A 196 2.05 -5.80 7.06
C ASP A 196 2.22 -6.24 8.51
N MET A 197 1.33 -5.75 9.36
CA MET A 197 1.31 -6.08 10.78
C MET A 197 0.34 -7.20 11.09
N GLY A 198 -0.59 -7.52 10.19
CA GLY A 198 -1.58 -8.58 10.35
C GLY A 198 -1.14 -9.89 9.69
N SER A 199 -1.55 -10.99 10.30
CA SER A 199 -1.66 -12.31 9.69
C SER A 199 -3.14 -12.64 9.47
N GLN A 200 -3.45 -13.82 8.93
CA GLN A 200 -4.84 -14.27 8.79
C GLN A 200 -5.64 -14.23 10.11
N ASN A 201 -4.99 -14.41 11.27
CA ASN A 201 -5.65 -14.63 12.56
C ASN A 201 -5.29 -13.60 13.65
N GLY A 202 -4.37 -12.67 13.40
CA GLY A 202 -4.01 -11.63 14.36
C GLY A 202 -2.68 -10.95 14.02
N LEU A 203 -2.18 -10.11 14.92
CA LEU A 203 -0.95 -9.35 14.69
C LEU A 203 0.32 -10.23 14.67
N LEU A 204 1.27 -9.88 13.79
CA LEU A 204 2.62 -10.46 13.73
C LEU A 204 3.53 -9.94 14.84
N MET A 205 3.22 -8.75 15.36
CA MET A 205 3.96 -8.06 16.41
C MET A 205 3.00 -7.69 17.54
N SER A 206 3.42 -7.90 18.80
CA SER A 206 2.61 -7.46 19.95
C SER A 206 2.44 -5.94 19.95
N LEU A 207 1.31 -5.43 20.45
CA LEU A 207 1.06 -3.98 20.55
C LEU A 207 2.18 -3.25 21.29
N SER A 208 2.73 -3.83 22.37
CA SER A 208 3.85 -3.25 23.11
C SER A 208 5.15 -3.19 22.30
N MET A 209 5.41 -4.19 21.46
CA MET A 209 6.56 -4.15 20.55
C MET A 209 6.34 -3.11 19.46
N TRP A 210 5.14 -3.00 18.92
CA TRP A 210 4.82 -1.98 17.92
C TRP A 210 4.95 -0.56 18.50
N ASP A 211 4.44 -0.35 19.71
CA ASP A 211 4.55 0.90 20.46
C ASP A 211 6.04 1.28 20.69
N ASN A 212 6.93 0.29 20.86
CA ASN A 212 8.36 0.50 21.09
C ASN A 212 9.14 0.76 19.79
N PHE A 213 8.96 -0.10 18.78
CA PHE A 213 9.83 -0.12 17.59
C PHE A 213 9.33 0.74 16.43
N ILE A 214 8.00 0.87 16.27
CA ILE A 214 7.37 1.41 15.06
C ILE A 214 6.66 2.73 15.34
N LYS A 215 5.84 2.81 16.41
CA LYS A 215 5.04 4.01 16.71
C LYS A 215 5.81 5.32 16.63
N PRO A 216 6.99 5.48 17.26
CA PRO A 216 7.69 6.76 17.24
C PRO A 216 8.17 7.16 15.83
N ARG A 217 8.46 6.17 14.97
CA ARG A 217 8.89 6.38 13.58
C ARG A 217 7.71 6.76 12.70
N MET A 218 6.58 6.09 12.91
CA MET A 218 5.33 6.41 12.24
C MET A 218 4.89 7.84 12.54
N GLU A 219 4.89 8.27 13.80
CA GLU A 219 4.55 9.66 14.19
C GLU A 219 5.44 10.69 13.48
N ARG A 220 6.74 10.41 13.35
CA ARG A 220 7.68 11.30 12.63
C ARG A 220 7.42 11.31 11.13
N PHE A 221 7.12 10.16 10.52
CA PHE A 221 6.82 10.06 9.09
C PHE A 221 5.48 10.71 8.74
N CYS A 222 4.42 10.45 9.50
CA CYS A 222 3.13 11.11 9.31
C CYS A 222 3.29 12.63 9.40
N LYS A 223 3.99 13.12 10.43
CA LYS A 223 4.28 14.54 10.59
C LYS A 223 5.08 15.11 9.40
N LEU A 224 6.08 14.39 8.90
CA LEU A 224 6.86 14.81 7.74
C LEU A 224 5.97 14.91 6.50
N ILE A 225 5.22 13.86 6.18
CA ILE A 225 4.33 13.78 5.01
C ILE A 225 3.31 14.92 5.05
N HIS A 226 2.64 15.11 6.19
CA HIS A 226 1.68 16.20 6.38
C HIS A 226 2.29 17.59 6.27
N SER A 227 3.58 17.76 6.63
CA SER A 227 4.26 19.07 6.51
C SER A 227 4.43 19.54 5.06
N TYR A 228 4.33 18.62 4.09
CA TYR A 228 4.31 18.92 2.65
C TYR A 228 2.88 18.98 2.07
N GLY A 229 1.84 18.82 2.90
CA GLY A 229 0.44 18.84 2.46
C GLY A 229 -0.09 17.53 1.86
N ALA A 230 0.73 16.48 1.79
CA ALA A 230 0.32 15.15 1.36
C ALA A 230 -0.33 14.37 2.51
N ARG A 231 -1.13 13.36 2.18
CA ARG A 231 -1.74 12.41 3.15
C ARG A 231 -0.96 11.12 3.29
N VAL A 232 -1.19 10.40 4.38
CA VAL A 232 -0.58 9.10 4.64
C VAL A 232 -1.56 8.00 4.24
N PHE A 233 -1.19 7.24 3.22
CA PHE A 233 -1.89 6.02 2.82
C PHE A 233 -1.18 4.82 3.44
N TYR A 234 -1.77 4.24 4.49
CA TYR A 234 -1.17 3.14 5.23
C TYR A 234 -1.70 1.79 4.76
N HIS A 235 -0.79 0.87 4.43
CA HIS A 235 -1.07 -0.50 4.03
C HIS A 235 -0.68 -1.50 5.14
N SER A 236 -1.62 -2.39 5.50
CA SER A 236 -1.35 -3.60 6.26
C SER A 236 -2.45 -4.63 5.99
N ASP A 237 -2.08 -5.75 5.35
CA ASP A 237 -2.95 -6.92 5.22
C ASP A 237 -3.24 -7.60 6.56
N GLY A 238 -4.26 -8.47 6.55
CA GLY A 238 -4.61 -9.39 7.63
C GLY A 238 -5.49 -8.82 8.74
N ALA A 239 -5.60 -9.60 9.81
CA ALA A 239 -6.36 -9.28 11.01
C ALA A 239 -5.61 -8.26 11.88
N CYS A 240 -5.75 -6.97 11.55
CA CYS A 240 -4.99 -5.88 12.16
C CYS A 240 -5.83 -4.90 13.00
N GLU A 241 -7.11 -5.18 13.27
CA GLU A 241 -8.04 -4.22 13.91
C GLU A 241 -7.51 -3.63 15.23
N GLN A 242 -6.87 -4.46 16.06
CA GLN A 242 -6.32 -4.05 17.36
C GLN A 242 -5.26 -2.94 17.25
N LEU A 243 -4.69 -2.75 16.06
CA LEU A 243 -3.67 -1.75 15.77
C LEU A 243 -4.26 -0.45 15.18
N ILE A 244 -5.47 -0.48 14.63
CA ILE A 244 -6.05 0.65 13.87
C ILE A 244 -6.12 1.92 14.72
N GLU A 245 -6.56 1.84 15.97
CA GLU A 245 -6.61 3.01 16.87
C GLU A 245 -5.25 3.68 17.01
N ARG A 246 -4.19 2.89 17.20
CA ARG A 246 -2.82 3.40 17.32
C ARG A 246 -2.33 4.03 16.02
N LEU A 247 -2.65 3.43 14.88
CA LEU A 247 -2.30 3.99 13.58
C LEU A 247 -2.98 5.35 13.38
N ILE A 248 -4.28 5.46 13.72
CA ILE A 248 -4.98 6.75 13.67
C ILE A 248 -4.32 7.78 14.59
N GLU A 249 -3.91 7.39 15.81
CA GLU A 249 -3.18 8.28 16.73
C GLU A 249 -1.86 8.79 16.14
N THR A 250 -1.17 7.99 15.32
CA THR A 250 0.07 8.44 14.64
C THR A 250 -0.17 9.41 13.50
N GLY A 251 -1.41 9.48 12.98
CA GLY A 251 -1.80 10.41 11.93
C GLY A 251 -1.93 9.78 10.54
N ILE A 252 -2.29 8.50 10.42
CA ILE A 252 -2.65 7.96 9.10
C ILE A 252 -3.99 8.52 8.62
N ASP A 253 -4.14 8.73 7.31
CA ASP A 253 -5.37 9.30 6.72
C ASP A 253 -6.22 8.24 6.02
N VAL A 254 -5.57 7.27 5.38
CA VAL A 254 -6.21 6.17 4.65
C VAL A 254 -5.69 4.85 5.19
N LEU A 255 -6.62 3.95 5.55
CA LEU A 255 -6.32 2.56 5.87
C LEU A 255 -6.62 1.68 4.67
N ASN A 256 -5.62 0.93 4.26
CA ASN A 256 -5.69 -0.08 3.25
C ASN A 256 -5.05 -1.39 3.73
N PRO A 257 -5.55 -2.54 3.29
CA PRO A 257 -6.90 -2.74 2.81
C PRO A 257 -7.90 -2.94 3.94
N ILE A 258 -9.17 -3.02 3.56
CA ILE A 258 -10.20 -3.60 4.42
C ILE A 258 -10.38 -5.06 4.03
N GLN A 259 -9.59 -5.94 4.66
CA GLN A 259 -9.69 -7.39 4.48
C GLN A 259 -10.75 -7.98 5.42
N HIS A 260 -12.02 -7.71 5.11
CA HIS A 260 -13.14 -7.99 6.02
C HIS A 260 -13.39 -9.49 6.32
N VAL A 261 -12.75 -10.39 5.59
CA VAL A 261 -12.76 -11.84 5.88
C VAL A 261 -11.88 -12.22 7.07
N CYS A 262 -10.97 -11.34 7.49
CA CYS A 262 -10.12 -11.56 8.66
C CYS A 262 -10.87 -11.24 9.96
N PRO A 263 -10.63 -12.01 11.05
CA PRO A 263 -11.25 -11.74 12.34
C PRO A 263 -10.99 -10.32 12.84
N GLY A 264 -12.05 -9.63 13.26
CA GLY A 264 -11.99 -8.26 13.75
C GLY A 264 -12.01 -7.19 12.66
N MET A 265 -11.90 -7.56 11.37
CA MET A 265 -11.93 -6.62 10.24
C MET A 265 -13.34 -6.47 9.65
N GLU A 266 -14.39 -6.91 10.34
CA GLU A 266 -15.76 -6.86 9.84
C GLU A 266 -16.19 -5.42 9.54
N MET A 267 -16.70 -5.20 8.31
CA MET A 267 -16.95 -3.86 7.76
C MET A 267 -17.79 -2.95 8.66
N ALA A 268 -18.88 -3.48 9.23
CA ALA A 268 -19.80 -2.72 10.07
C ALA A 268 -19.11 -2.25 11.36
N GLY A 269 -18.32 -3.13 11.99
CA GLY A 269 -17.58 -2.80 13.20
C GLY A 269 -16.50 -1.75 12.94
N LEU A 270 -15.77 -1.87 11.83
CA LEU A 270 -14.78 -0.87 11.42
C LEU A 270 -15.44 0.48 11.13
N LYS A 271 -16.57 0.48 10.39
CA LYS A 271 -17.30 1.71 10.07
C LYS A 271 -17.79 2.42 11.32
N GLU A 272 -18.35 1.69 12.28
CA GLU A 272 -18.82 2.24 13.55
C GLU A 272 -17.67 2.85 14.38
N LYS A 273 -16.55 2.14 14.52
CA LYS A 273 -15.43 2.57 15.36
C LYS A 273 -14.60 3.70 14.74
N TYR A 274 -14.32 3.62 13.43
CA TYR A 274 -13.26 4.40 12.80
C TYR A 274 -13.71 5.23 11.59
N GLY A 275 -14.93 4.99 11.06
CA GLY A 275 -15.37 5.56 9.77
C GLY A 275 -15.46 7.08 9.70
N ASP A 276 -15.55 7.77 10.84
CA ASP A 276 -15.52 9.24 10.92
C ASP A 276 -14.11 9.81 11.14
N ARG A 277 -13.11 8.96 11.39
CA ARG A 277 -11.73 9.35 11.70
C ARG A 277 -10.74 9.02 10.58
N ILE A 278 -10.98 7.93 9.86
CA ILE A 278 -10.11 7.47 8.77
C ILE A 278 -10.90 7.22 7.48
N ILE A 279 -10.21 7.27 6.34
CA ILE A 279 -10.74 6.85 5.05
C ILE A 279 -10.41 5.36 4.84
N PHE A 280 -11.40 4.58 4.43
CA PHE A 280 -11.18 3.18 4.06
C PHE A 280 -10.87 3.04 2.57
N HIS A 281 -9.95 2.15 2.22
CA HIS A 281 -9.64 1.80 0.85
C HIS A 281 -9.55 0.27 0.68
N GLY A 282 -10.13 -0.29 -0.37
CA GLY A 282 -10.19 -1.75 -0.58
C GLY A 282 -11.60 -2.28 -0.39
N GLY A 283 -11.72 -3.44 0.26
CA GLY A 283 -13.00 -4.04 0.65
C GLY A 283 -13.41 -5.23 -0.19
N VAL A 284 -13.31 -5.18 -1.52
CA VAL A 284 -13.84 -6.27 -2.34
C VAL A 284 -12.90 -7.48 -2.34
N ASP A 285 -13.36 -8.61 -1.84
CA ASP A 285 -12.55 -9.79 -1.58
C ASP A 285 -11.84 -10.35 -2.83
N THR A 286 -10.53 -10.55 -2.70
CA THR A 286 -9.62 -11.10 -3.72
C THR A 286 -9.26 -12.56 -3.49
N GLN A 287 -9.75 -13.20 -2.42
CA GLN A 287 -9.49 -14.62 -2.10
C GLN A 287 -10.60 -15.54 -2.58
N ASP A 288 -11.84 -15.06 -2.68
CA ASP A 288 -13.00 -15.85 -3.07
C ASP A 288 -13.91 -15.10 -4.05
N ALA A 289 -14.41 -13.91 -3.70
CA ALA A 289 -15.41 -13.20 -4.51
C ALA A 289 -14.93 -12.90 -5.94
N LEU A 290 -13.80 -12.19 -6.10
CA LEU A 290 -13.25 -11.88 -7.42
C LEU A 290 -12.73 -13.10 -8.19
N PRO A 291 -11.87 -13.97 -7.63
CA PRO A 291 -11.25 -15.05 -8.40
C PRO A 291 -12.20 -16.22 -8.72
N PHE A 292 -13.15 -16.54 -7.82
CA PHE A 292 -13.96 -17.76 -7.91
C PHE A 292 -15.48 -17.52 -7.91
N GLY A 293 -15.92 -16.30 -7.58
CA GLY A 293 -17.33 -15.93 -7.63
C GLY A 293 -17.88 -15.82 -9.04
N ASP A 294 -19.20 -15.89 -9.15
CA ASP A 294 -19.90 -15.40 -10.34
C ASP A 294 -20.16 -13.89 -10.23
N ARG A 295 -20.64 -13.29 -11.33
CA ARG A 295 -20.98 -11.86 -11.37
C ARG A 295 -22.00 -11.46 -10.31
N ALA A 296 -22.93 -12.34 -9.95
CA ALA A 296 -23.94 -12.03 -8.93
C ALA A 296 -23.31 -11.92 -7.54
N LYS A 297 -22.38 -12.82 -7.21
CA LYS A 297 -21.59 -12.79 -5.97
C LYS A 297 -20.71 -11.54 -5.90
N VAL A 298 -20.00 -11.21 -6.98
CA VAL A 298 -19.15 -10.00 -7.02
C VAL A 298 -19.97 -8.74 -6.83
N ARG A 299 -21.12 -8.64 -7.51
CA ARG A 299 -22.05 -7.52 -7.33
C ARG A 299 -22.56 -7.43 -5.89
N ALA A 300 -22.99 -8.54 -5.31
CA ALA A 300 -23.51 -8.56 -3.94
C ALA A 300 -22.46 -8.10 -2.92
N GLU A 301 -21.24 -8.61 -3.03
CA GLU A 301 -20.10 -8.22 -2.18
C GLU A 301 -19.77 -6.73 -2.33
N THR A 302 -19.71 -6.25 -3.57
CA THR A 302 -19.42 -4.84 -3.87
C THR A 302 -20.51 -3.94 -3.30
N LEU A 303 -21.79 -4.31 -3.43
CA LEU A 303 -22.90 -3.57 -2.82
C LEU A 303 -22.83 -3.56 -1.30
N ASP A 304 -22.40 -4.65 -0.65
CA ASP A 304 -22.25 -4.69 0.79
C ASP A 304 -21.14 -3.73 1.26
N CYS A 305 -20.00 -3.71 0.56
CA CYS A 305 -18.93 -2.73 0.79
C CYS A 305 -19.45 -1.29 0.67
N LEU A 306 -20.20 -0.99 -0.39
CA LEU A 306 -20.74 0.34 -0.65
C LEU A 306 -21.77 0.78 0.39
N ASN A 307 -22.67 -0.12 0.80
CA ASN A 307 -23.71 0.18 1.78
C ASN A 307 -23.15 0.31 3.20
N THR A 308 -22.09 -0.44 3.52
CA THR A 308 -21.50 -0.47 4.86
C THR A 308 -20.34 0.51 4.98
N LEU A 309 -19.19 0.24 4.35
CA LEU A 309 -18.02 1.12 4.43
C LEU A 309 -18.30 2.47 3.76
N GLY A 310 -18.97 2.45 2.61
CA GLY A 310 -19.38 3.64 1.86
C GLY A 310 -20.66 4.32 2.36
N GLY A 311 -21.26 3.83 3.46
CA GLY A 311 -22.49 4.36 4.02
C GLY A 311 -22.48 5.89 4.16
N GLY A 312 -23.48 6.55 3.56
CA GLY A 312 -23.57 8.02 3.49
C GLY A 312 -22.70 8.68 2.42
N LYS A 313 -22.15 7.90 1.48
CA LYS A 313 -21.24 8.35 0.39
C LYS A 313 -20.02 9.12 0.91
N LYS A 314 -19.45 8.68 2.05
CA LYS A 314 -18.28 9.32 2.70
C LYS A 314 -17.29 8.30 3.24
N GLY A 315 -16.01 8.65 3.21
CA GLY A 315 -14.96 7.93 3.93
C GLY A 315 -14.60 6.54 3.38
N PHE A 316 -14.91 6.26 2.11
CA PHE A 316 -14.59 4.98 1.48
C PHE A 316 -14.23 5.16 0.01
N ILE A 317 -13.19 4.47 -0.42
CA ILE A 317 -12.77 4.28 -1.80
C ILE A 317 -12.84 2.79 -2.07
N CYS A 318 -13.76 2.37 -2.94
CA CYS A 318 -13.95 0.96 -3.23
C CYS A 318 -12.77 0.47 -4.08
N CYS A 319 -12.12 -0.61 -3.65
CA CYS A 319 -11.04 -1.24 -4.41
C CYS A 319 -11.05 -2.75 -4.17
N SER A 320 -10.36 -3.49 -5.03
CA SER A 320 -9.99 -4.86 -4.70
C SER A 320 -9.21 -4.85 -3.38
N CYS A 321 -9.47 -5.83 -2.52
CA CYS A 321 -8.86 -5.92 -1.20
C CYS A 321 -7.33 -6.01 -1.29
N HIS A 322 -6.81 -6.68 -2.31
CA HIS A 322 -5.39 -6.66 -2.62
C HIS A 322 -5.22 -6.61 -4.14
N ASN A 323 -3.99 -6.83 -4.63
CA ASN A 323 -3.73 -7.08 -6.04
C ASN A 323 -4.58 -8.25 -6.55
N ILE A 324 -5.42 -7.98 -7.55
CA ILE A 324 -6.15 -8.98 -8.31
C ILE A 324 -5.12 -9.90 -8.97
N GLN A 325 -5.23 -11.19 -8.70
CA GLN A 325 -4.27 -12.20 -9.12
C GLN A 325 -4.59 -12.76 -10.51
N ALA A 326 -3.56 -13.28 -11.17
CA ALA A 326 -3.69 -14.01 -12.42
C ALA A 326 -4.77 -15.11 -12.33
N GLY A 327 -5.57 -15.26 -13.40
CA GLY A 327 -6.68 -16.21 -13.45
C GLY A 327 -8.02 -15.65 -12.97
N THR A 328 -8.05 -14.45 -12.38
CA THR A 328 -9.32 -13.76 -12.08
C THR A 328 -10.08 -13.44 -13.37
N PRO A 329 -11.36 -13.84 -13.52
CA PRO A 329 -12.15 -13.52 -14.71
C PRO A 329 -12.29 -12.01 -14.92
N VAL A 330 -11.99 -11.52 -16.13
CA VAL A 330 -12.15 -10.09 -16.48
C VAL A 330 -13.58 -9.61 -16.27
N ASP A 331 -14.58 -10.46 -16.55
CA ASP A 331 -16.00 -10.15 -16.33
C ASP A 331 -16.32 -9.86 -14.86
N ASN A 332 -15.61 -10.50 -13.90
CA ASN A 332 -15.80 -10.23 -12.48
C ASN A 332 -15.20 -8.86 -12.10
N ILE A 333 -14.05 -8.50 -12.65
CA ILE A 333 -13.42 -7.19 -12.44
C ILE A 333 -14.33 -6.08 -12.97
N ILE A 334 -14.89 -6.27 -14.17
CA ILE A 334 -15.83 -5.32 -14.79
C ILE A 334 -17.10 -5.23 -13.95
N GLU A 335 -17.64 -6.33 -13.45
CA GLU A 335 -18.84 -6.33 -12.62
C GLU A 335 -18.65 -5.52 -11.33
N MET A 336 -17.51 -5.65 -10.66
CA MET A 336 -17.17 -4.82 -9.50
C MET A 336 -17.19 -3.33 -9.87
N ILE A 337 -16.50 -2.95 -10.96
CA ILE A 337 -16.40 -1.55 -11.41
C ILE A 337 -17.77 -0.98 -11.77
N GLU A 338 -18.56 -1.71 -12.55
CA GLU A 338 -19.90 -1.27 -12.97
C GLU A 338 -20.86 -1.16 -11.78
N THR A 339 -20.75 -2.04 -10.79
CA THR A 339 -21.55 -1.96 -9.56
C THR A 339 -21.27 -0.66 -8.79
N VAL A 340 -20.00 -0.24 -8.65
CA VAL A 340 -19.66 1.03 -8.01
C VAL A 340 -20.15 2.22 -8.82
N LYS A 341 -20.00 2.17 -10.15
CA LYS A 341 -20.42 3.26 -11.05
C LYS A 341 -21.93 3.54 -11.03
N GLN A 342 -22.73 2.56 -10.63
CA GLN A 342 -24.20 2.65 -10.56
C GLN A 342 -24.72 3.07 -9.17
N SER A 343 -23.84 3.34 -8.18
CA SER A 343 -24.19 3.60 -6.77
C SER A 343 -24.54 5.04 -6.37
#